data_AF-A0A848ZDC0-F1
#
_entry.id   AF-A0A848ZDC0-F1
#
_cell.length_a   1.000
_cell.length_b   1.000
_cell.length_c   1.000
_cell.angle_alpha   90.00
_cell.angle_beta   90.00
_cell.angle_gamma   90.00
#
_symmetry.space_group_name_H-M   'P 1'
#
loop_
_entity.id
_entity.type
_entity.pdbx_description
1 polymer ?
#
loop_
_entity_poly.entity_id
_entity_poly.type
_entity_poly.pdbx_seq_one_letter_code
_entity_poly.pdbx_strand_id
1 'polypeptide(L)' 'MVKKVVCTFCASRCGALLRIDEGRITKVQGDPEHPVSRGWTCRRGRAEVARNYRQELSQE' A
#
# COMPACT_ATOMS: atom_id res chain seq x y z
N MET A 1 -12.84 2.71 -3.86
CA MET A 1 -11.75 3.04 -4.83
C MET A 1 -10.53 2.15 -4.63
N VAL A 2 -9.64 2.04 -5.63
CA VAL A 2 -8.34 1.37 -5.51
C VAL A 2 -7.23 2.38 -5.77
N LYS A 3 -6.23 2.46 -4.87
CA LYS A 3 -5.05 3.33 -5.00
C LYS A 3 -3.79 2.49 -5.11
N LYS A 4 -2.89 2.87 -6.01
CA LYS A 4 -1.53 2.30 -6.10
C LYS A 4 -0.62 3.11 -5.20
N VAL A 5 0.18 2.42 -4.37
CA VAL A 5 1.14 3.03 -3.46
C VAL A 5 2.44 2.24 -3.46
N VAL A 6 3.53 2.89 -3.08
CA VAL A 6 4.84 2.24 -2.94
C VAL A 6 5.22 2.20 -1.47
N CYS A 7 5.64 1.03 -0.99
CA CYS A 7 6.15 0.89 0.35
C CYS A 7 7.50 1.61 0.50
N THR A 8 7.63 2.47 1.50
CA THR A 8 8.84 3.26 1.77
C THR A 8 9.68 2.72 2.93
N PHE A 9 9.34 1.54 3.48
CA PHE A 9 9.97 1.00 4.68
C PHE A 9 11.39 0.46 4.45
N CYS A 10 11.64 -0.20 3.32
CA CYS A 10 12.96 -0.75 2.99
C CYS A 10 13.35 -0.45 1.54
N ALA A 11 14.61 -0.73 1.21
CA ALA A 11 15.17 -0.45 -0.12
C ALA A 11 14.45 -1.14 -1.28
N SER A 12 13.76 -2.27 -1.03
CA SER A 12 13.05 -3.02 -2.07
C SER A 12 11.85 -2.29 -2.67
N ARG A 13 11.31 -1.27 -1.98
CA ARG A 13 10.25 -0.38 -2.47
C ARG A 13 9.11 -1.13 -3.18
N CYS A 14 8.50 -2.10 -2.50
CA CYS A 14 7.47 -2.94 -3.12
C CYS A 14 6.20 -2.15 -3.41
N GLY A 15 5.57 -2.41 -4.57
CA GLY A 15 4.28 -1.85 -4.92
C GLY A 15 3.13 -2.53 -4.19
N ALA A 16 2.14 -1.74 -3.79
CA ALA A 16 0.93 -2.21 -3.13
C ALA A 16 -0.34 -1.53 -3.68
N LEU A 17 -1.45 -2.24 -3.56
CA LEU A 17 -2.79 -1.79 -3.90
C LEU A 17 -3.59 -1.67 -2.61
N LEU A 18 -4.13 -0.48 -2.37
CA LEU A 18 -5.05 -0.20 -1.27
C LEU A 18 -6.46 -0.16 -1.82
N ARG A 19 -7.35 -1.01 -1.27
CA ARG A 19 -8.79 -0.86 -1.46
C ARG A 19 -9.32 0.04 -0.35
N ILE A 20 -9.98 1.12 -0.74
CA ILE A 20 -10.54 2.11 0.17
C ILE A 20 -12.04 2.15 -0.06
N ASP A 21 -12.80 2.02 1.01
CA ASP A 21 -14.26 2.05 1.03
C ASP A 21 -14.69 2.96 2.18
N GLU A 22 -15.57 3.92 1.91
CA GLU A 22 -16.05 4.90 2.90
C GLU A 22 -14.92 5.57 3.71
N GLY A 23 -13.84 5.96 3.02
CA GLY A 23 -12.67 6.59 3.65
C GLY A 23 -11.80 5.65 4.50
N ARG A 24 -12.06 4.34 4.49
CA ARG A 24 -11.31 3.34 5.25
C ARG A 24 -10.62 2.34 4.35
N ILE A 25 -9.39 1.99 4.68
CA ILE A 25 -8.65 0.92 3.98
C ILE A 25 -9.27 -0.42 4.37
N THR A 26 -9.87 -1.12 3.41
CA THR A 26 -10.47 -2.45 3.61
C THR A 26 -9.55 -3.59 3.17
N LYS A 27 -8.58 -3.32 2.29
CA LYS A 27 -7.63 -4.35 1.85
C LYS A 27 -6.29 -3.76 1.43
N VAL A 28 -5.21 -4.48 1.74
CA VAL A 28 -3.86 -4.20 1.26
C VAL A 28 -3.30 -5.44 0.57
N GLN A 29 -2.92 -5.31 -0.70
CA GLN A 29 -2.34 -6.38 -1.50
C GLN A 29 -1.10 -5.86 -2.24
N GLY A 30 -0.25 -6.76 -2.73
CA GLY A 30 0.83 -6.35 -3.62
C GLY A 30 0.31 -5.97 -4.99
N ASP A 31 0.97 -5.05 -5.66
CA ASP A 31 0.67 -4.68 -7.04
C ASP A 31 1.37 -5.67 -8.01
N PRO A 32 0.63 -6.54 -8.72
CA PRO A 32 1.20 -7.49 -9.68
C PRO A 32 1.90 -6.79 -10.85
N GLU A 33 1.52 -5.56 -11.18
CA GLU A 33 2.10 -4.77 -12.27
C GLU A 33 3.38 -4.03 -11.84
N HIS A 34 3.72 -4.02 -10.55
CA HIS A 34 4.90 -3.32 -10.08
C HIS A 34 6.18 -3.98 -10.59
N PRO A 35 7.10 -3.25 -11.24
CA PRO A 35 8.18 -3.84 -12.03
C PRO A 35 9.15 -4.71 -11.20
N VAL A 36 9.40 -4.29 -9.96
CA VAL A 36 10.32 -4.96 -9.04
C VAL A 36 9.63 -6.09 -8.28
N SER A 37 8.62 -5.76 -7.47
CA SER A 37 7.99 -6.71 -6.57
C SER A 37 6.98 -7.65 -7.22
N ARG A 38 6.38 -7.30 -8.38
CA ARG A 38 5.46 -8.15 -9.16
C ARG A 38 4.39 -8.84 -8.30
N GLY A 39 3.75 -8.08 -7.43
CA GLY A 39 2.70 -8.58 -6.53
C GLY A 39 3.19 -9.14 -5.20
N TRP A 40 4.50 -9.33 -5.02
CA TRP A 40 5.06 -9.71 -3.74
C TRP A 40 5.11 -8.51 -2.77
N THR A 41 4.83 -8.78 -1.50
CA THR A 41 4.92 -7.80 -0.42
C THR A 41 4.97 -8.52 0.92
N CYS A 42 5.87 -8.08 1.81
CA CYS A 42 6.01 -8.66 3.14
C CYS A 42 4.94 -8.14 4.11
N ARG A 43 4.72 -8.86 5.22
CA ARG A 43 3.76 -8.49 6.26
C ARG A 43 4.00 -7.06 6.81
N ARG A 44 5.27 -6.69 7.02
CA ARG A 44 5.65 -5.34 7.47
C ARG A 44 5.27 -4.29 6.44
N GLY A 45 5.61 -4.51 5.18
CA GLY A 45 5.29 -3.59 4.09
C GLY A 45 3.80 -3.29 4.02
N ARG A 46 2.95 -4.32 4.11
CA ARG A 46 1.48 -4.17 4.14
C ARG A 46 0.99 -3.34 5.33
N ALA A 47 1.60 -3.49 6.50
CA ALA A 47 1.25 -2.70 7.68
C ALA A 47 1.69 -1.24 7.53
N GLU A 48 2.90 -0.99 7.03
CA GLU A 48 3.45 0.35 6.83
C GLU A 48 2.66 1.15 5.79
N VAL A 49 2.35 0.58 4.62
CA VAL A 49 1.53 1.30 3.62
C VAL A 49 0.13 1.64 4.13
N ALA A 50 -0.48 0.76 4.93
CA ALA A 50 -1.77 1.06 5.55
C ALA A 50 -1.69 2.21 6.55
N ARG A 51 -0.61 2.26 7.35
CA ARG A 51 -0.39 3.30 8.36
C ARG A 51 -0.13 4.65 7.71
N ASN A 52 0.80 4.70 6.75
CA ASN A 52 1.18 5.94 6.09
C ASN A 52 -0.01 6.55 5.34
N TYR A 53 -0.77 5.74 4.60
CA TYR A 53 -1.94 6.23 3.87
C TYR A 53 -3.06 6.73 4.80
N ARG A 54 -3.22 6.15 6.00
CA ARG A 54 -4.16 6.67 7.00
C ARG A 54 -3.76 8.07 7.47
N GLN A 55 -2.46 8.37 7.56
CA GLN A 55 -2.00 9.71 7.90
C GLN A 55 -2.36 10.71 6.79
N GLU A 56 -2.17 10.33 5.52
CA GLU A 56 -2.55 11.15 4.37
C GLU A 56 -4.06 11.46 4.35
N LEU A 57 -4.93 10.46 4.53
CA LEU A 57 -6.39 10.67 4.58
C LEU A 57 -6.86 11.59 5.72
N SER A 58 -6.08 11.73 6.79
CA SER A 58 -6.40 12.65 7.89
C SER A 58 -5.94 14.09 7.63
N GLN A 59 -5.22 14.34 6.54
CA GLN A 59 -4.75 15.67 6.14
C GLN A 59 -5.58 16.29 5.00
N GLU A 60 -6.62 15.60 4.52
CA GLU A 60 -7.57 16.06 3.50
C GLU A 60 -8.95 16.37 4.10
#